data_AF-A0A7I7RSB6-F1
#
_entry.id   AF-A0A7I7RSB6-F1
#
_cell.length_a   1.000
_cell.length_b   1.000
_cell.length_c   1.000
_cell.angle_alpha   90.00
_cell.angle_beta   90.00
_cell.angle_gamma   90.00
#
_symmetry.space_group_name_H-M   'P 1'
#
loop_
_entity.id
_entity.type
_entity.pdbx_description
1 polymer ?
#
loop_
_entity_poly.entity_id
_entity_poly.type
_entity_poly.pdbx_seq_one_letter_code
_entity_poly.pdbx_strand_id
1 'polypeptide(L)'
;MLSNDVAALSVIMPNEALELVERDVPLVIVPAGQLWAVPWTAVPVSVSEYLGERNPLSVAPSLTAVAHSCGGLRDPAGPTTAHWRSPLVSQHRLNVYAGRAGSTRALTTAADCRSAILHAEHDLVVVLSTVGQWEI
;
A
#
# COMPACT_ATOMS: atom_id res chain seq x y z
N MET A 1 13.95 19.73 -18.90
CA MET A 1 13.79 18.57 -19.81
C MET A 1 13.81 17.34 -18.92
N LEU A 2 12.70 16.61 -18.82
CA LEU A 2 12.66 15.38 -18.02
C LEU A 2 13.69 14.39 -18.57
N SER A 3 14.40 13.66 -17.71
CA SER A 3 15.17 12.50 -18.19
C SER A 3 14.19 11.54 -18.89
N ASN A 4 14.52 11.08 -20.10
CA ASN A 4 13.63 10.23 -20.91
C ASN A 4 13.11 9.00 -20.13
N ASP A 5 13.87 8.53 -19.14
CA ASP A 5 13.53 7.35 -18.33
C ASP A 5 12.32 7.57 -17.42
N VAL A 6 12.06 8.81 -16.97
CA VAL A 6 10.99 9.13 -16.00
C VAL A 6 9.76 9.72 -16.69
N ALA A 7 9.93 10.31 -17.88
CA ALA A 7 8.84 10.90 -18.66
C ALA A 7 7.72 9.88 -18.99
N ALA A 8 8.09 8.61 -19.20
CA ALA A 8 7.14 7.52 -19.47
C ALA A 8 6.19 7.23 -18.30
N LEU A 9 6.56 7.60 -17.07
CA LEU A 9 5.70 7.41 -15.90
C LEU A 9 4.46 8.32 -15.91
N SER A 10 4.44 9.36 -16.74
CA SER A 10 3.25 10.23 -16.89
C SER A 10 2.00 9.45 -17.33
N VAL A 11 2.17 8.33 -18.04
CA VAL A 11 1.07 7.45 -18.47
C VAL A 11 0.32 6.81 -17.28
N ILE A 12 0.96 6.72 -16.11
CA ILE A 12 0.36 6.14 -14.90
C ILE A 12 -0.72 7.06 -14.31
N MET A 13 -0.58 8.38 -14.49
CA MET A 13 -1.51 9.39 -13.99
C MET A 13 -2.18 10.10 -15.18
N PRO A 14 -3.30 9.58 -15.71
CA PRO A 14 -4.02 10.25 -16.78
C PRO A 14 -4.47 11.65 -16.36
N ASN A 15 -4.56 12.58 -17.33
CA ASN A 15 -4.85 14.00 -17.08
C ASN A 15 -6.16 14.18 -16.31
N GLU A 16 -7.17 13.37 -16.63
CA GLU A 16 -8.47 13.38 -15.98
C GLU A 16 -8.37 13.05 -14.48
N ALA A 17 -7.45 12.16 -14.08
CA ALA A 17 -7.21 11.86 -12.68
C ALA A 17 -6.48 13.02 -11.98
N LEU A 18 -5.59 13.73 -12.68
CA LEU A 18 -4.87 14.89 -12.14
C LEU A 18 -5.77 16.13 -11.96
N GLU A 19 -6.83 16.25 -12.74
CA GLU A 19 -7.84 17.31 -12.58
C GLU A 19 -8.67 17.13 -11.31
N LEU A 20 -8.88 15.88 -10.87
CA LEU A 20 -9.58 15.55 -9.63
C LEU A 20 -8.71 15.69 -8.38
N VAL A 21 -7.40 15.84 -8.56
CA VAL A 21 -6.41 15.97 -7.47
C VAL A 21 -6.18 17.45 -7.17
N GLU A 22 -6.76 17.91 -6.07
CA GLU A 22 -6.46 19.23 -5.51
C GLU A 22 -4.98 19.32 -5.10
N ARG A 23 -4.38 20.48 -5.35
CA ARG A 23 -2.97 20.74 -5.02
C ARG A 23 -2.79 20.86 -3.50
N ASP A 24 -1.61 20.50 -3.00
CA ASP A 24 -1.24 20.56 -1.57
C ASP A 24 -2.10 19.70 -0.63
N VAL A 25 -3.08 18.95 -1.14
CA VAL A 25 -3.85 17.98 -0.38
C VAL A 25 -3.04 16.68 -0.23
N PRO A 26 -2.91 16.11 0.98
CA PRO A 26 -2.24 14.84 1.17
C PRO A 26 -2.90 13.71 0.37
N LEU A 27 -2.10 12.99 -0.41
CA LEU A 27 -2.52 11.86 -1.22
C LEU A 27 -2.02 10.55 -0.63
N VAL A 28 -2.90 9.55 -0.64
CA VAL A 28 -2.54 8.17 -0.31
C VAL A 28 -2.64 7.31 -1.55
N ILE A 29 -1.53 6.72 -1.95
CA ILE A 29 -1.45 5.78 -3.06
C ILE A 29 -1.56 4.37 -2.51
N VAL A 30 -2.50 3.59 -3.05
CA VAL A 30 -2.63 2.15 -2.78
C VAL A 30 -2.30 1.39 -4.06
N PRO A 31 -1.02 1.03 -4.28
CA PRO A 31 -0.59 0.45 -5.54
C PRO A 31 -1.00 -1.02 -5.66
N ALA A 32 -1.48 -1.40 -6.85
CA ALA A 32 -1.78 -2.79 -7.19
C ALA A 32 -0.60 -3.46 -7.89
N GLY A 33 -0.25 -4.68 -7.47
CA GLY A 33 0.71 -5.55 -8.17
C GLY A 33 2.08 -4.90 -8.39
N GLN A 34 2.50 -4.76 -9.64
CA GLN A 34 3.83 -4.21 -9.98
C GLN A 34 3.95 -2.69 -9.76
N LEU A 35 2.83 -1.98 -9.55
CA LEU A 35 2.83 -0.54 -9.29
C LEU A 35 3.51 -0.16 -7.96
N TRP A 36 3.83 -1.14 -7.11
CA TRP A 36 4.67 -0.96 -5.94
C TRP A 36 6.10 -0.51 -6.27
N ALA A 37 6.60 -0.85 -7.46
CA ALA A 37 7.94 -0.47 -7.91
C ALA A 37 7.98 0.97 -8.47
N VAL A 38 6.84 1.60 -8.68
CA VAL A 38 6.76 2.95 -9.24
C VAL A 38 7.27 3.96 -8.21
N PRO A 39 8.22 4.85 -8.58
CA PRO A 39 8.64 5.94 -7.72
C PRO A 39 7.59 7.05 -7.74
N TRP A 40 6.49 6.85 -7.00
CA TRP A 40 5.30 7.71 -7.04
C TRP A 40 5.58 9.20 -6.84
N THR A 41 6.56 9.57 -6.03
CA THR A 41 6.98 10.96 -5.84
C THR A 41 7.60 11.58 -7.09
N ALA A 42 8.17 10.77 -7.98
CA ALA A 42 8.80 11.17 -9.24
C ALA A 42 7.91 10.94 -10.46
N VAL A 43 6.61 10.67 -10.28
CA VAL A 43 5.66 10.59 -11.40
C VAL A 43 5.42 12.00 -11.95
N PRO A 44 5.71 12.30 -13.23
CA PRO A 44 5.47 13.63 -13.80
C PRO A 44 3.97 13.93 -13.87
N VAL A 45 3.57 15.13 -13.44
CA VAL A 45 2.18 15.63 -13.51
C VAL A 45 2.03 16.86 -14.41
N SER A 46 3.15 17.45 -14.81
CA SER A 46 3.23 18.46 -15.86
C SER A 46 4.62 18.41 -16.52
N VAL A 47 4.89 19.34 -17.44
CA VAL A 47 6.19 19.46 -18.13
C VAL A 47 7.34 19.74 -17.15
N SER A 48 7.07 20.30 -15.97
CA SER A 48 8.07 20.77 -15.02
C SER A 48 7.81 20.41 -13.56
N GLU A 49 6.86 19.52 -13.28
CA GLU A 49 6.45 19.20 -11.91
C GLU A 49 6.21 17.70 -11.75
N TYR A 50 6.63 17.17 -10.61
CA TYR A 50 6.36 15.79 -10.20
C TYR A 50 5.26 15.72 -9.13
N LEU A 51 4.61 14.56 -9.01
CA LEU A 51 3.50 14.35 -8.08
C LEU A 51 3.89 14.63 -6.62
N GLY A 52 5.12 14.29 -6.21
CA GLY A 52 5.62 14.56 -4.87
C GLY A 52 6.00 16.02 -4.61
N GLU A 53 6.11 16.84 -5.65
CA GLU A 53 6.27 18.29 -5.54
C GLU A 53 4.92 18.99 -5.47
N ARG A 54 3.90 18.43 -6.15
CA ARG A 54 2.53 18.95 -6.19
C ARG A 54 1.71 18.62 -4.95
N ASN A 55 1.94 17.44 -4.35
CA ASN A 55 1.16 16.92 -3.24
C ASN A 55 2.04 16.17 -2.22
N PRO A 56 1.79 16.31 -0.90
CA PRO A 56 2.33 15.39 0.10
C PRO A 56 1.85 13.96 -0.18
N LEU A 57 2.76 12.99 -0.28
CA LEU A 57 2.44 11.61 -0.66
C LEU A 57 2.71 10.62 0.47
N SER A 58 1.82 9.64 0.61
CA SER A 58 2.03 8.40 1.37
C SER A 58 1.64 7.19 0.51
N VAL A 59 2.34 6.07 0.69
CA VAL A 59 2.02 4.81 0.02
C VAL A 59 1.55 3.81 1.07
N ALA A 60 0.41 3.16 0.84
CA ALA A 60 -0.20 2.22 1.78
C ALA A 60 -0.54 0.90 1.09
N PRO A 61 -0.50 -0.23 1.81
CA PRO A 61 -0.71 -1.54 1.20
C PRO A 61 -2.17 -1.88 0.88
N SER A 62 -3.11 -1.21 1.54
CA SER A 62 -4.55 -1.35 1.29
C SER A 62 -5.28 -0.12 1.81
N LEU A 63 -6.48 0.13 1.27
CA LEU A 63 -7.38 1.17 1.79
C LEU A 63 -7.77 0.91 3.25
N THR A 64 -7.83 -0.36 3.66
CA THR A 64 -8.08 -0.76 5.04
C THR A 64 -6.99 -0.25 5.98
N ALA A 65 -5.71 -0.40 5.62
CA ALA A 65 -4.60 0.13 6.42
C ALA A 65 -4.66 1.66 6.56
N VAL A 66 -5.15 2.36 5.53
CA VAL A 66 -5.37 3.81 5.55
C VAL A 66 -6.49 4.16 6.52
N ALA A 67 -7.64 3.48 6.43
CA ALA A 67 -8.80 3.71 7.30
C ALA A 67 -8.46 3.56 8.80
N HIS A 68 -7.61 2.58 9.14
CA HIS A 68 -7.10 2.41 10.51
C HIS A 68 -6.16 3.53 10.95
N SER A 69 -5.28 3.99 10.05
CA SER A 69 -4.33 5.07 10.34
C SER A 69 -4.99 6.44 10.51
N CYS A 70 -6.09 6.69 9.79
CA CYS A 70 -6.87 7.93 9.86
C CYS A 70 -7.88 7.95 11.01
N GLY A 71 -7.99 6.89 11.81
CA GLY A 71 -8.83 6.85 13.00
C GLY A 71 -10.34 6.77 12.76
N GLY A 72 -10.78 6.44 11.53
CA GLY A 72 -12.19 6.29 11.17
C GLY A 72 -12.85 5.02 11.72
N LEU A 73 -12.05 4.01 12.07
CA LEU A 73 -12.48 2.75 12.67
C LEU A 73 -11.77 2.56 14.02
N ARG A 74 -11.99 3.49 14.95
CA ARG A 74 -11.59 3.27 16.35
C ARG A 74 -12.55 2.26 16.96
N ASP A 75 -12.25 0.98 16.82
CA ASP A 75 -12.80 -0.02 17.73
C ASP A 75 -11.99 0.05 19.05
N PRO A 76 -12.61 0.43 20.18
CA PRO A 76 -11.94 0.42 21.48
C PRO A 76 -11.53 -0.98 21.97
N ALA A 77 -11.98 -2.07 21.30
CA ALA A 77 -11.79 -3.45 21.75
C ALA A 77 -10.46 -4.12 21.37
N GLY A 78 -9.59 -3.49 20.58
CA GLY A 78 -8.32 -4.08 20.14
C GLY A 78 -8.20 -4.17 18.62
N PRO A 79 -7.16 -4.81 18.09
CA PRO A 79 -6.82 -4.65 16.68
C PRO A 79 -7.74 -5.43 15.75
N THR A 80 -8.36 -4.68 14.85
CA THR A 80 -9.20 -5.13 13.73
C THR A 80 -8.37 -5.62 12.55
N THR A 81 -7.12 -5.15 12.41
CA THR A 81 -6.22 -5.53 11.31
C THR A 81 -5.26 -6.65 11.68
N ALA A 82 -5.19 -7.69 10.85
CA ALA A 82 -4.18 -8.74 10.93
C ALA A 82 -3.27 -8.74 9.70
N HIS A 83 -2.07 -9.28 9.83
CA HIS A 83 -1.16 -9.47 8.69
C HIS A 83 -0.50 -10.85 8.72
N TRP A 84 -0.32 -11.44 7.54
CA TRP A 84 0.46 -12.65 7.36
C TRP A 84 1.47 -12.48 6.22
N ARG A 85 2.66 -13.02 6.42
CA ARG A 85 3.75 -13.01 5.44
C ARG A 85 4.23 -14.43 5.22
N SER A 86 4.29 -14.86 3.97
CA SER A 86 4.92 -16.14 3.62
C SER A 86 6.38 -16.19 4.12
N PRO A 87 6.85 -17.33 4.68
CA PRO A 87 8.25 -17.51 5.08
C PRO A 87 9.25 -17.27 3.93
N LEU A 88 8.81 -17.43 2.67
CA LEU A 88 9.62 -17.20 1.48
C LEU A 88 9.90 -15.71 1.18
N VAL A 89 9.17 -14.79 1.83
CA VAL A 89 9.29 -13.34 1.59
C VAL A 89 10.31 -12.74 2.56
N SER A 90 11.61 -12.66 2.24
CA SER A 90 12.62 -12.17 3.18
C SER A 90 12.77 -10.63 3.25
N GLN A 91 12.34 -9.89 2.22
CA GLN A 91 12.64 -8.46 2.05
C GLN A 91 11.49 -7.51 2.43
N HIS A 92 10.41 -8.01 3.05
CA HIS A 92 9.24 -7.19 3.36
C HIS A 92 9.16 -6.79 4.84
N ARG A 93 9.05 -5.49 5.12
CA ARG A 93 9.01 -4.91 6.47
C ARG A 93 7.59 -4.50 6.88
N LEU A 94 6.76 -5.45 7.31
CA LEU A 94 5.42 -5.15 7.88
C LEU A 94 5.47 -4.68 9.33
N ASN A 95 6.58 -4.94 10.02
CA ASN A 95 6.79 -4.52 11.40
C ASN A 95 6.77 -2.99 11.59
N VAL A 96 6.88 -2.19 10.52
CA VAL A 96 6.71 -0.72 10.59
C VAL A 96 5.30 -0.30 11.03
N TYR A 97 4.32 -1.21 10.91
CA TYR A 97 2.94 -0.99 11.36
C TYR A 97 2.69 -1.55 12.78
N ALA A 98 3.67 -2.24 13.38
CA ALA A 98 3.57 -2.71 14.76
C ALA A 98 3.80 -1.53 15.73
N GLY A 99 2.92 -1.38 16.73
CA GLY A 99 3.10 -0.42 17.83
C GLY A 99 2.58 1.00 17.60
N ARG A 100 1.96 1.31 16.45
CA ARG A 100 1.11 2.52 16.32
C ARG A 100 -0.30 2.19 16.84
N ALA A 101 -0.97 3.15 17.47
CA ALA A 101 -2.27 2.94 18.12
C ALA A 101 -3.30 2.32 17.13
N GLY A 102 -3.92 1.19 17.51
CA GLY A 102 -4.67 0.30 16.61
C GLY A 102 -3.88 -0.96 16.18
N SER A 103 -3.21 -1.61 17.14
CA SER A 103 -2.05 -2.50 16.98
C SER A 103 -2.24 -3.75 16.10
N THR A 104 -1.89 -3.72 14.82
CA THR A 104 -2.01 -4.89 13.91
C THR A 104 -1.54 -6.23 14.53
N ARG A 105 -2.31 -7.31 14.34
CA ARG A 105 -1.96 -8.66 14.80
C ARG A 105 -1.14 -9.39 13.74
N ALA A 106 0.04 -9.89 14.11
CA ALA A 106 0.81 -10.79 13.25
C ALA A 106 0.22 -12.21 13.32
N LEU A 107 -0.13 -12.77 12.17
CA LEU A 107 -0.41 -14.20 12.00
C LEU A 107 0.88 -14.88 11.56
N THR A 108 1.25 -15.97 12.22
CA THR A 108 2.54 -16.62 12.02
C THR A 108 2.47 -17.78 11.04
N THR A 109 1.30 -18.43 10.90
CA THR A 109 1.11 -19.59 10.02
C THR A 109 0.14 -19.31 8.88
N ALA A 110 0.32 -20.05 7.76
CA ALA A 110 -0.61 -20.00 6.64
C ALA A 110 -2.00 -20.51 7.03
N ALA A 111 -2.09 -21.44 7.99
CA ALA A 111 -3.34 -21.97 8.52
C ALA A 111 -4.13 -20.90 9.28
N ASP A 112 -3.48 -20.13 10.16
CA ASP A 112 -4.11 -19.03 10.90
C ASP A 112 -4.59 -17.93 9.94
N CYS A 113 -3.78 -17.63 8.93
CA CYS A 113 -4.14 -16.70 7.86
C CYS A 113 -5.39 -17.18 7.11
N ARG A 114 -5.41 -18.45 6.67
CA ARG A 114 -6.55 -19.05 5.98
C ARG A 114 -7.81 -19.02 6.85
N SER A 115 -7.68 -19.35 8.14
CA SER A 115 -8.79 -19.29 9.10
C SER A 115 -9.35 -17.88 9.21
N ALA A 116 -8.49 -16.87 9.40
CA ALA A 116 -8.90 -15.48 9.52
C ALA A 116 -9.63 -14.96 8.26
N ILE A 117 -9.22 -15.40 7.07
CA ILE A 117 -9.92 -15.09 5.79
C ILE A 117 -11.30 -15.72 5.77
N LEU A 118 -11.39 -17.03 6.04
CA LEU A 118 -12.63 -17.79 5.92
C LEU A 118 -13.70 -17.32 6.90
N HIS A 119 -13.29 -16.84 8.06
CA HIS A 119 -14.18 -16.43 9.14
C HIS A 119 -14.35 -14.90 9.25
N ALA A 120 -13.72 -14.13 8.35
CA ALA A 120 -13.77 -12.66 8.33
C ALA A 120 -13.47 -12.03 9.72
N GLU A 121 -12.56 -12.63 10.48
CA GLU A 121 -12.24 -12.24 11.86
C GLU A 121 -11.51 -10.90 11.92
N HIS A 122 -10.82 -10.55 10.82
CA HIS A 122 -9.95 -9.39 10.73
C HIS A 122 -9.97 -8.77 9.33
N ASP A 123 -9.74 -7.47 9.30
CA ASP A 123 -9.23 -6.74 8.16
C ASP A 123 -7.81 -7.25 7.83
N LEU A 124 -7.67 -8.10 6.81
CA LEU A 124 -6.42 -8.87 6.59
C LEU A 124 -5.55 -8.32 5.45
N VAL A 125 -4.26 -8.12 5.72
CA VAL A 125 -3.22 -7.89 4.71
C VAL A 125 -2.40 -9.17 4.51
N VAL A 126 -2.41 -9.71 3.30
CA VAL A 126 -1.71 -10.96 2.95
C VAL A 126 -0.55 -10.64 2.01
N VAL A 127 0.67 -11.05 2.40
CA VAL A 127 1.87 -10.87 1.57
C VAL A 127 2.40 -12.22 1.10
N LEU A 128 2.24 -12.45 -0.19
CA LEU A 128 2.77 -13.58 -0.93
C LEU A 128 3.89 -13.07 -1.85
N SER A 129 5.06 -13.69 -1.80
CA SER A 129 6.08 -13.55 -2.83
C SER A 129 6.18 -14.87 -3.56
N THR A 130 6.16 -14.81 -4.88
CA THR A 130 6.62 -15.90 -5.73
C THR A 130 7.92 -15.46 -6.36
N VAL A 131 8.95 -16.31 -6.25
CA VAL A 131 10.05 -16.33 -7.22
C VAL A 131 10.12 -17.77 -7.70
N GLY A 132 9.51 -18.03 -8.85
CA GLY A 132 9.70 -19.28 -9.60
C GLY A 132 8.78 -20.44 -9.23
N GLN A 133 8.08 -20.91 -10.27
CA GLN A 133 7.48 -22.24 -10.49
C GLN A 133 6.30 -22.67 -9.62
N TRP A 134 5.13 -22.60 -10.26
CA TRP A 134 4.03 -23.51 -10.02
C TRP A 134 4.45 -24.91 -10.50
N GLU A 135 4.55 -25.87 -9.59
CA GLU A 135 4.23 -27.26 -9.91
C GLU A 135 3.10 -27.70 -8.98
N ILE A 136 2.19 -28.47 -9.59
CA ILE A 136 0.84 -28.85 -9.18
C ILE A 136 0.85 -29.62 -7.86
#